data_AF-A0A914DTN1-F1
#
_entry.id   AF-A0A914DTN1-F1
#
_cell.length_a   1.000
_cell.length_b   1.000
_cell.length_c   1.000
_cell.angle_alpha   90.00
_cell.angle_beta   90.00
_cell.angle_gamma   90.00
#
_symmetry.space_group_name_H-M   'P 1'
#
loop_
_entity.id
_entity.type
_entity.pdbx_description
1 polymer ?
#
loop_
_entity_poly.entity_id
_entity_poly.type
_entity_poly.pdbx_seq_one_letter_code
_entity_poly.pdbx_strand_id
1 'polypeptide(L)'
;MPPHCIRAVVTTTQPSQLNESIVNILRKQLKIGVGQTICFKIIDDQGGGGAKNPSSRSNKLHTLTLGQLEQYYSITQRYKFAIPEVTAKCICECNPEAATCRSMDYQYAACPNGNSNRMEACHRTFFDKQPITGCPTITSNSSPKLCCELKFRPYQNRTFTALKLEPASTFAILRYSAFEWSGGRWQEDDSKTIRVNLDGGTHHQYLDSEQDIEMAVNAPGKATNQLSPGMYFVENLERGSYGEIVQQPLNEITEHNFHKLGWYRIDAEDQFFVHYGNFMMDKVHHAFSEHCQDQKFQTILDASYYINHDANDSTRFNLAETLNSTMRWIKSARVVDSAERHAMITENEGSNLEVTLNAKQNEQLQFIHNASRISDFNGNIVIDRHSNAFLNITVFNASGILNGYLKEAEEIFNQYVVDSFTVYIPESMAPEKQVLVRVKPYPTNVFVKVCIRPEEGLPNSEICRFVRSMEEELVDYEVKNSWEKQVGNCPACNKFMDDFIKNLNPLEWCRFVRLVEL
;
A
#
# COMPACT_ATOMS: atom_id res chain seq x y z
N MET A 1 -21.23 -18.31 -21.54
CA MET A 1 -21.74 -19.34 -20.59
C MET A 1 -22.08 -18.62 -19.29
N PRO A 2 -23.23 -18.90 -18.65
CA PRO A 2 -23.60 -18.26 -17.41
C PRO A 2 -22.58 -18.60 -16.30
N PRO A 3 -22.34 -17.68 -15.35
CA PRO A 3 -21.53 -17.94 -14.16
C PRO A 3 -22.21 -18.93 -13.22
N HIS A 4 -21.45 -19.43 -12.23
CA HIS A 4 -21.97 -20.33 -11.21
C HIS A 4 -22.99 -19.62 -10.31
N CYS A 5 -24.22 -20.11 -10.34
CA CYS A 5 -25.35 -19.61 -9.59
C CYS A 5 -25.29 -20.09 -8.14
N ILE A 6 -25.12 -19.17 -7.19
CA ILE A 6 -25.06 -19.51 -5.77
C ILE A 6 -26.44 -19.81 -5.20
N ARG A 7 -26.48 -20.65 -4.18
CA ARG A 7 -27.69 -20.80 -3.36
C ARG A 7 -27.87 -19.56 -2.51
N ALA A 8 -28.98 -18.87 -2.71
CA ALA A 8 -29.36 -17.69 -1.94
C ALA A 8 -30.59 -17.99 -1.09
N VAL A 9 -30.58 -17.53 0.17
CA VAL A 9 -31.78 -17.50 1.00
C VAL A 9 -32.62 -16.30 0.55
N VAL A 10 -33.84 -16.56 0.09
CA VAL A 10 -34.74 -15.54 -0.45
C VAL A 10 -35.89 -15.31 0.51
N THR A 11 -36.03 -14.08 1.00
CA THR A 11 -37.15 -13.64 1.82
C THR A 11 -38.15 -12.91 0.93
N THR A 12 -39.43 -13.27 1.02
CA THR A 12 -40.49 -12.58 0.26
C THR A 12 -41.13 -11.51 1.15
N THR A 13 -41.17 -10.28 0.67
CA THR A 13 -41.81 -9.15 1.38
C THR A 13 -42.87 -8.48 0.51
N GLN A 14 -43.84 -7.85 1.17
CA GLN A 14 -44.91 -7.10 0.51
C GLN A 14 -44.62 -5.59 0.62
N PRO A 15 -44.75 -4.82 -0.47
CA PRO A 15 -44.62 -3.37 -0.41
C PRO A 15 -45.80 -2.73 0.34
N SER A 16 -45.56 -1.56 0.94
CA SER A 16 -46.64 -0.74 1.49
C SER A 16 -47.59 -0.28 0.38
N GLN A 17 -48.90 -0.36 0.63
CA GLN A 17 -49.94 0.03 -0.33
C GLN A 17 -50.42 1.45 -0.03
N LEU A 18 -50.42 2.30 -1.06
CA LEU A 18 -50.90 3.69 -0.99
C LEU A 18 -52.41 3.82 -1.26
N ASN A 19 -53.07 2.82 -1.87
CA ASN A 19 -54.51 2.76 -2.15
C ASN A 19 -55.03 1.30 -2.14
N GLU A 20 -56.34 1.08 -1.93
CA GLU A 20 -57.05 -0.22 -1.84
C GLU A 20 -56.99 -1.11 -3.11
N SER A 21 -56.21 -0.76 -4.12
CA SER A 21 -55.94 -1.66 -5.24
C SER A 21 -54.95 -2.75 -4.81
N ILE A 22 -55.41 -4.00 -4.78
CA ILE A 22 -54.58 -5.18 -4.51
C ILE A 22 -53.57 -5.33 -5.65
N VAL A 23 -52.42 -4.68 -5.50
CA VAL A 23 -51.27 -4.89 -6.37
C VAL A 23 -50.40 -5.97 -5.73
N ASN A 24 -50.49 -7.19 -6.25
CA ASN A 24 -49.67 -8.34 -5.84
C ASN A 24 -48.24 -8.22 -6.40
N ILE A 25 -47.52 -7.16 -6.05
CA ILE A 25 -46.08 -7.09 -6.32
C ILE A 25 -45.39 -7.71 -5.11
N LEU A 26 -44.75 -8.86 -5.31
CA LEU A 26 -43.92 -9.50 -4.29
C LEU A 26 -42.47 -9.08 -4.49
N ARG A 27 -41.86 -8.55 -3.42
CA ARG A 27 -40.44 -8.22 -3.40
C ARG A 27 -39.64 -9.42 -2.92
N LYS A 28 -38.49 -9.67 -3.54
CA LYS A 28 -37.58 -10.77 -3.18
C LYS A 28 -36.29 -10.18 -2.63
N GLN A 29 -36.08 -10.34 -1.32
CA GLN A 29 -34.90 -9.87 -0.61
C GLN A 29 -33.90 -11.00 -0.44
N LEU A 30 -32.62 -10.70 -0.66
CA LEU A 30 -31.53 -11.66 -0.60
C LEU A 30 -30.20 -10.94 -0.34
N LYS A 31 -29.17 -11.71 0.01
CA LYS A 31 -27.81 -11.18 0.25
C LYS A 31 -26.85 -11.71 -0.81
N ILE A 32 -25.97 -10.85 -1.30
CA ILE A 32 -24.93 -11.19 -2.29
C ILE A 32 -23.54 -10.76 -1.79
N GLY A 33 -22.57 -11.68 -1.80
CA GLY A 33 -21.18 -11.39 -1.48
C GLY A 33 -20.32 -11.10 -2.71
N VAL A 34 -19.13 -10.54 -2.50
CA VAL A 34 -18.20 -10.19 -3.60
C VAL A 34 -17.81 -11.44 -4.40
N GLY A 35 -17.86 -11.35 -5.72
CA GLY A 35 -17.60 -12.44 -6.66
C GLY A 35 -18.76 -13.43 -6.84
N GLN A 36 -19.82 -13.35 -6.03
CA GLN A 36 -20.95 -14.27 -6.11
C GLN A 36 -21.95 -13.85 -7.19
N THR A 37 -22.68 -14.83 -7.72
CA THR A 37 -23.74 -14.60 -8.72
C THR A 37 -25.04 -15.27 -8.33
N ILE A 38 -26.13 -14.51 -8.30
CA ILE A 38 -27.49 -15.05 -8.15
C ILE A 38 -28.11 -15.21 -9.53
N CYS A 39 -28.88 -16.27 -9.69
CA CYS A 39 -29.57 -16.57 -10.93
C CYS A 39 -31.06 -16.76 -10.70
N PHE A 40 -31.87 -16.27 -11.63
CA PHE A 40 -33.32 -16.41 -11.56
C PHE A 40 -33.97 -16.40 -12.94
N LYS A 41 -35.20 -16.88 -12.99
CA LYS A 41 -36.10 -16.82 -14.15
C LYS A 41 -37.37 -16.08 -13.78
N ILE A 42 -38.00 -15.46 -14.76
CA ILE A 42 -39.33 -14.85 -14.63
C ILE A 42 -40.37 -15.89 -15.04
N ILE A 43 -41.41 -16.05 -14.22
CA ILE A 43 -42.54 -16.96 -14.47
C ILE A 43 -43.84 -16.18 -14.33
N ASP A 44 -44.78 -16.38 -15.25
CA ASP A 44 -46.12 -15.79 -15.18
C ASP A 44 -46.96 -16.48 -14.09
N ASP A 45 -47.59 -15.70 -13.21
CA ASP A 45 -48.38 -16.18 -12.07
C ASP A 45 -49.82 -16.57 -12.47
N GLN A 46 -49.98 -17.52 -13.41
CA GLN A 46 -51.28 -18.03 -13.80
C GLN A 46 -51.55 -19.43 -13.23
N GLY A 47 -52.22 -19.48 -12.08
CA GLY A 47 -52.97 -20.65 -11.67
C GLY A 47 -54.15 -20.89 -12.61
N GLY A 48 -54.04 -21.89 -13.50
CA GLY A 48 -55.21 -22.45 -14.21
C GLY A 48 -54.96 -22.95 -15.64
N GLY A 49 -54.62 -24.24 -15.78
CA GLY A 49 -55.23 -25.16 -16.77
C GLY A 49 -55.20 -24.89 -18.28
N GLY A 50 -54.51 -23.87 -18.79
CA GLY A 50 -54.45 -23.59 -20.24
C GLY A 50 -53.02 -23.58 -20.76
N ALA A 51 -52.66 -24.57 -21.58
CA ALA A 51 -51.39 -24.59 -22.31
C ALA A 51 -51.32 -23.41 -23.30
N LYS A 52 -50.85 -22.26 -22.83
CA LYS A 52 -50.28 -21.22 -23.72
C LYS A 52 -48.79 -21.51 -23.86
N ASN A 53 -48.28 -21.37 -25.09
CA ASN A 53 -46.86 -21.44 -25.36
C ASN A 53 -46.11 -20.54 -24.36
N PRO A 54 -45.05 -21.04 -23.70
CA PRO A 54 -44.22 -20.19 -22.85
C PRO A 54 -43.83 -18.96 -23.66
N SER A 55 -44.11 -17.77 -23.13
CA SER A 55 -43.63 -16.54 -23.73
C SER A 55 -42.10 -16.65 -23.86
N SER A 56 -41.51 -16.16 -24.94
CA SER A 56 -40.04 -16.23 -25.13
C SER A 56 -39.25 -15.64 -23.93
N ARG A 57 -39.92 -14.79 -23.14
CA ARG A 57 -39.45 -14.19 -21.88
C ARG A 57 -39.26 -15.22 -20.75
N SER A 58 -40.14 -16.21 -20.62
CA SER A 58 -40.09 -17.18 -19.50
C SER A 58 -38.93 -18.17 -19.58
N ASN A 59 -38.16 -18.16 -20.68
CA ASN A 59 -37.04 -19.07 -20.91
C ASN A 59 -35.66 -18.44 -20.70
N LYS A 60 -35.58 -17.12 -20.44
CA LYS A 60 -34.30 -16.45 -20.20
C LYS A 60 -33.80 -16.70 -18.78
N LEU A 61 -32.49 -16.91 -18.67
CA LEU A 61 -31.77 -17.01 -17.40
C LEU A 61 -31.15 -15.66 -17.07
N HIS A 62 -31.66 -15.00 -16.03
CA HIS A 62 -31.11 -13.75 -15.54
C HIS A 62 -30.04 -14.02 -14.49
N THR A 63 -28.97 -13.26 -14.54
CA THR A 63 -27.85 -13.36 -13.59
C THR A 63 -27.48 -11.99 -13.06
N LEU A 64 -27.21 -11.92 -11.77
CA LEU A 64 -26.73 -10.72 -11.10
C LEU A 64 -25.49 -11.07 -10.29
N THR A 65 -24.35 -10.52 -10.70
CA THR A 65 -23.04 -10.74 -10.08
C THR A 65 -22.59 -9.48 -9.35
N LEU A 66 -22.19 -9.60 -8.08
CA LEU A 66 -21.45 -8.54 -7.41
C LEU A 66 -19.99 -8.70 -7.80
N GLY A 67 -19.55 -7.94 -8.80
CA GLY A 67 -18.22 -8.10 -9.38
C GLY A 67 -17.12 -7.59 -8.45
N GLN A 68 -17.28 -6.36 -7.95
CA GLN A 68 -16.26 -5.66 -7.18
C GLN A 68 -16.87 -4.69 -6.16
N LEU A 69 -16.12 -4.43 -5.10
CA LEU A 69 -16.31 -3.28 -4.22
C LEU A 69 -15.12 -2.34 -4.42
N GLU A 70 -15.42 -1.06 -4.60
CA GLU A 70 -14.43 -0.01 -4.84
C GLU A 70 -14.59 1.10 -3.80
N GLN A 71 -13.48 1.53 -3.22
CA GLN A 71 -13.43 2.66 -2.31
C GLN A 71 -12.63 3.80 -2.93
N TYR A 72 -13.22 4.98 -2.98
CA TYR A 72 -12.63 6.19 -3.55
C TYR A 72 -12.24 7.15 -2.45
N TYR A 73 -10.95 7.28 -2.23
CA TYR A 73 -10.34 8.18 -1.26
C TYR A 73 -10.02 9.51 -1.94
N SER A 74 -10.36 10.62 -1.29
CA SER A 74 -9.97 11.95 -1.78
C SER A 74 -8.53 12.24 -1.35
N ILE A 75 -7.74 12.77 -2.29
CA ILE A 75 -6.36 13.20 -2.04
C ILE A 75 -6.38 14.69 -1.68
N THR A 76 -6.05 15.04 -0.42
CA THR A 76 -6.08 16.43 0.07
C THR A 76 -4.72 17.10 0.08
N GLN A 77 -3.63 16.33 0.17
CA GLN A 77 -2.27 16.83 0.07
C GLN A 77 -1.48 15.94 -0.88
N ARG A 78 -0.56 16.56 -1.62
CA ARG A 78 0.40 15.86 -2.47
C ARG A 78 1.73 16.59 -2.53
N TYR A 79 2.82 15.84 -2.55
CA TYR A 79 4.15 16.35 -2.91
C TYR A 79 5.03 15.21 -3.40
N LYS A 80 6.01 15.55 -4.25
CA LYS A 80 7.00 14.59 -4.74
C LYS A 80 8.22 14.55 -3.83
N PHE A 81 8.77 13.37 -3.63
CA PHE A 81 9.95 13.17 -2.81
C PHE A 81 10.84 12.05 -3.37
N ALA A 82 12.06 11.96 -2.85
CA ALA A 82 13.00 10.91 -3.18
C ALA A 82 13.76 10.47 -1.93
N ILE A 83 14.53 9.40 -2.08
CA ILE A 83 15.43 8.91 -1.05
C ILE A 83 16.81 9.48 -1.36
N PRO A 84 17.40 10.28 -0.46
CA PRO A 84 18.68 10.88 -0.72
C PRO A 84 19.82 9.92 -0.44
N GLU A 85 20.79 9.95 -1.33
CA GLU A 85 22.16 9.53 -1.10
C GLU A 85 22.97 10.74 -0.60
N VAL A 86 23.64 10.57 0.54
CA VAL A 86 24.31 11.65 1.27
C VAL A 86 25.82 11.47 1.24
N THR A 87 26.53 12.57 0.97
CA THR A 87 27.98 12.67 1.08
C THR A 87 28.33 13.89 1.94
N ALA A 88 29.18 13.70 2.94
CA ALA A 88 29.69 14.77 3.80
C ALA A 88 31.14 15.07 3.45
N LYS A 89 31.51 16.36 3.32
CA LYS A 89 32.90 16.79 3.15
C LYS A 89 33.20 17.89 4.14
N CYS A 90 34.08 17.61 5.10
CA CYS A 90 34.46 18.58 6.11
C CYS A 90 35.90 19.05 5.97
N ILE A 91 36.16 20.26 6.43
CA ILE A 91 37.48 20.87 6.57
C ILE A 91 37.64 21.39 7.99
N CYS A 92 38.82 21.19 8.58
CA CYS A 92 39.15 21.68 9.91
C CYS A 92 40.22 22.77 9.86
N GLU A 93 40.03 23.83 10.63
CA GLU A 93 40.96 24.96 10.73
C GLU A 93 41.31 25.24 12.19
N CYS A 94 42.59 25.14 12.52
CA CYS A 94 43.10 25.37 13.87
C CYS A 94 43.03 26.83 14.28
N ASN A 95 43.18 27.78 13.33
CA ASN A 95 43.09 29.21 13.64
C ASN A 95 41.62 29.70 13.56
N PRO A 96 40.97 30.06 14.68
CA PRO A 96 39.58 30.52 14.64
C PRO A 96 39.38 31.81 13.84
N GLU A 97 40.40 32.67 13.74
CA GLU A 97 40.35 33.93 13.00
C GLU A 97 40.62 33.78 11.49
N ALA A 98 40.97 32.57 11.04
CA ALA A 98 41.27 32.31 9.64
C ALA A 98 40.09 32.70 8.73
N ALA A 99 40.43 33.19 7.54
CA ALA A 99 39.43 33.53 6.52
C ALA A 99 38.68 32.31 6.00
N THR A 100 39.31 31.14 6.05
CA THR A 100 38.71 29.85 5.72
C THR A 100 37.79 29.38 6.84
N CYS A 101 36.69 28.70 6.49
CA CYS A 101 35.73 28.12 7.44
C CYS A 101 35.14 29.18 8.40
N ARG A 102 34.30 30.10 7.89
CA ARG A 102 33.61 31.10 8.72
C ARG A 102 32.15 30.72 8.93
N SER A 103 31.61 31.08 10.10
CA SER A 103 30.17 30.95 10.38
C SER A 103 29.32 31.66 9.31
N MET A 104 29.72 32.86 8.86
CA MET A 104 29.00 33.59 7.81
C MET A 104 28.90 32.83 6.46
N ASP A 105 29.85 31.94 6.16
CA ASP A 105 29.90 31.20 4.90
C ASP A 105 29.28 29.80 4.97
N TYR A 106 29.12 29.25 6.18
CA TYR A 106 28.72 27.86 6.41
C TYR A 106 27.47 27.68 7.28
N GLN A 107 27.22 28.58 8.23
CA GLN A 107 26.08 28.46 9.13
C GLN A 107 24.79 28.88 8.41
N TYR A 108 23.77 28.03 8.45
CA TYR A 108 22.50 28.23 7.75
C TYR A 108 22.60 28.53 6.24
N ALA A 109 23.68 28.09 5.59
CA ALA A 109 24.00 28.45 4.22
C ALA A 109 23.85 27.25 3.26
N ALA A 110 23.45 27.55 2.01
CA ALA A 110 23.59 26.63 0.91
C ALA A 110 25.03 26.68 0.36
N CYS A 111 25.46 25.62 -0.32
CA CYS A 111 26.75 25.65 -1.00
C CYS A 111 26.74 26.67 -2.15
N PRO A 112 27.84 27.40 -2.40
CA PRO A 112 27.94 28.34 -3.51
C PRO A 112 27.77 27.59 -4.83
N ASN A 113 26.98 28.17 -5.74
CA ASN A 113 26.59 27.59 -7.03
C ASN A 113 27.79 27.34 -7.96
N GLY A 114 28.52 26.25 -7.74
CA GLY A 114 29.50 25.72 -8.69
C GLY A 114 28.82 24.68 -9.58
N ASN A 115 28.41 25.07 -10.80
CA ASN A 115 27.69 24.25 -11.78
C ASN A 115 26.50 23.48 -11.18
N SER A 116 25.36 24.18 -11.08
CA SER A 116 24.07 23.70 -10.59
C SER A 116 23.57 22.47 -11.38
N ASN A 117 24.01 21.29 -10.96
CA ASN A 117 23.37 20.05 -11.34
C ASN A 117 22.00 20.05 -10.64
N ARG A 118 20.90 20.21 -11.40
CA ARG A 118 19.52 20.29 -10.85
C ARG A 118 19.12 19.07 -10.01
N MET A 119 19.91 18.01 -10.10
CA MET A 119 19.74 16.74 -9.39
C MET A 119 20.37 16.72 -7.98
N GLU A 120 21.00 17.81 -7.51
CA GLU A 120 21.74 17.80 -6.24
C GLU A 120 21.33 18.97 -5.33
N ALA A 121 21.00 18.66 -4.07
CA ALA A 121 20.89 19.67 -3.01
C ALA A 121 22.19 19.74 -2.22
N CYS A 122 22.62 20.94 -1.81
CA CYS A 122 23.85 21.10 -1.04
C CYS A 122 23.69 22.12 0.09
N HIS A 123 24.01 21.69 1.30
CA HIS A 123 23.91 22.48 2.51
C HIS A 123 25.23 22.51 3.27
N ARG A 124 25.47 23.61 3.97
CA ARG A 124 26.65 23.79 4.81
C ARG A 124 26.28 23.76 6.28
N THR A 125 27.22 23.30 7.10
CA THR A 125 27.12 23.35 8.55
C THR A 125 28.42 23.81 9.18
N PHE A 126 28.31 24.50 10.31
CA PHE A 126 29.44 25.08 11.03
C PHE A 126 29.49 24.55 12.46
N PHE A 127 30.64 23.98 12.84
CA PHE A 127 30.88 23.49 14.19
C PHE A 127 32.07 24.23 14.81
N ASP A 128 31.79 25.06 15.81
CA ASP A 128 32.82 25.69 16.63
C ASP A 128 33.32 24.71 17.71
N LYS A 129 34.29 25.17 18.51
CA LYS A 129 34.72 24.50 19.75
C LYS A 129 35.18 23.05 19.57
N GLN A 130 35.91 22.79 18.49
CA GLN A 130 36.43 21.46 18.20
C GLN A 130 37.61 21.09 19.11
N PRO A 131 37.92 19.79 19.26
CA PRO A 131 39.12 19.35 19.97
C PRO A 131 40.40 19.93 19.34
N ILE A 132 41.36 20.35 20.19
CA ILE A 132 42.66 20.94 19.78
C ILE A 132 43.62 19.87 19.19
N THR A 133 43.20 18.62 19.09
CA THR A 133 44.00 17.51 18.58
C THR A 133 44.56 17.80 17.18
N GLY A 134 45.89 17.79 17.07
CA GLY A 134 46.61 18.10 15.83
C GLY A 134 46.89 19.59 15.60
N CYS A 135 46.54 20.49 16.52
CA CYS A 135 46.82 21.92 16.40
C CYS A 135 48.01 22.36 17.25
N PRO A 136 48.75 23.42 16.88
CA PRO A 136 49.89 23.92 17.64
C PRO A 136 49.49 24.43 19.03
N THR A 137 50.26 24.10 20.06
CA THR A 137 50.02 24.48 21.48
C THR A 137 50.01 26.00 21.74
N ILE A 138 50.50 26.82 20.81
CA ILE A 138 50.47 28.29 20.86
C ILE A 138 49.02 28.81 20.75
N THR A 139 48.11 27.99 20.20
CA THR A 139 46.69 28.29 20.05
C THR A 139 45.85 27.86 21.25
N SER A 140 46.46 27.62 22.42
CA SER A 140 45.84 27.00 23.61
C SER A 140 44.59 27.70 24.17
N ASN A 141 44.34 28.98 23.85
CA ASN A 141 43.10 29.69 24.21
C ASN A 141 42.06 29.74 23.07
N SER A 142 42.31 29.05 21.97
CA SER A 142 41.57 29.18 20.72
C SER A 142 41.16 27.78 20.27
N SER A 143 39.86 27.55 20.17
CA SER A 143 39.32 26.26 19.73
C SER A 143 39.26 26.18 18.20
N PRO A 144 39.74 25.09 17.58
CA PRO A 144 39.56 24.87 16.15
C PRO A 144 38.09 24.87 15.75
N LYS A 145 37.87 25.07 14.45
CA LYS A 145 36.54 25.10 13.82
C LYS A 145 36.48 24.09 12.68
N LEU A 146 35.33 23.44 12.54
CA LEU A 146 35.04 22.44 11.51
C LEU A 146 33.89 22.94 10.65
N CYS A 147 34.08 22.93 9.33
CA CYS A 147 33.08 23.35 8.37
C CYS A 147 32.80 22.21 7.41
N CYS A 148 31.53 21.92 7.16
CA CYS A 148 31.15 20.80 6.32
C CYS A 148 30.21 21.22 5.19
N GLU A 149 30.32 20.51 4.07
CA GLU A 149 29.38 20.53 2.96
C GLU A 149 28.71 19.17 2.84
N LEU A 150 27.39 19.15 2.94
CA LEU A 150 26.53 17.98 2.78
C LEU A 150 25.90 18.03 1.40
N LYS A 151 26.13 17.00 0.59
CA LYS A 151 25.52 16.84 -0.73
C LYS A 151 24.49 15.73 -0.70
N PHE A 152 23.34 15.99 -1.30
CA PHE A 152 22.20 15.08 -1.37
C PHE A 152 21.88 14.85 -2.85
N ARG A 153 21.74 13.58 -3.23
CA ARG A 153 21.39 13.16 -4.59
C ARG A 153 20.28 12.12 -4.56
N PRO A 154 19.36 12.06 -5.54
CA PRO A 154 18.35 11.02 -5.56
C PRO A 154 18.99 9.65 -5.78
N TYR A 155 18.80 8.73 -4.83
CA TYR A 155 19.30 7.37 -4.95
C TYR A 155 18.60 6.63 -6.10
N GLN A 156 19.39 6.07 -7.01
CA GLN A 156 18.91 5.34 -8.20
C GLN A 156 17.92 6.13 -9.08
N ASN A 157 17.89 7.46 -8.98
CA ASN A 157 16.89 8.33 -9.65
C ASN A 157 15.42 7.93 -9.37
N ARG A 158 15.15 7.21 -8.28
CA ARG A 158 13.80 6.81 -7.90
C ARG A 158 13.07 7.98 -7.27
N THR A 159 11.82 8.19 -7.66
CA THR A 159 10.97 9.25 -7.13
C THR A 159 9.61 8.70 -6.72
N PHE A 160 9.02 9.34 -5.73
CA PHE A 160 7.77 8.92 -5.11
C PHE A 160 6.83 10.11 -5.01
N THR A 161 5.53 9.85 -4.97
CA THR A 161 4.50 10.85 -4.72
C THR A 161 3.82 10.52 -3.40
N ALA A 162 3.94 11.43 -2.44
CA ALA A 162 3.25 11.39 -1.15
C ALA A 162 1.80 11.87 -1.33
N LEU A 163 0.87 11.19 -0.68
CA LEU A 163 -0.58 11.42 -0.79
C LEU A 163 -1.19 11.39 0.62
N LYS A 164 -1.99 12.42 0.95
CA LYS A 164 -2.86 12.37 2.12
C LYS A 164 -4.25 11.88 1.72
N LEU A 165 -4.62 10.69 2.18
CA LEU A 165 -5.92 10.08 1.92
C LEU A 165 -6.91 10.44 3.02
N GLU A 166 -8.04 11.01 2.64
CA GLU A 166 -9.20 11.26 3.50
C GLU A 166 -10.19 10.08 3.49
N PRO A 167 -11.19 10.05 4.38
CA PRO A 167 -12.21 9.01 4.37
C PRO A 167 -12.80 8.77 2.97
N ALA A 168 -12.98 7.49 2.64
CA ALA A 168 -13.44 7.08 1.32
C ALA A 168 -14.96 7.08 1.18
N SER A 169 -15.40 7.17 -0.08
CA SER A 169 -16.73 6.75 -0.50
C SER A 169 -16.73 5.35 -1.11
N THR A 170 -17.73 4.54 -0.80
CA THR A 170 -17.80 3.12 -1.18
C THR A 170 -18.79 2.88 -2.30
N PHE A 171 -18.40 2.11 -3.30
CA PHE A 171 -19.23 1.74 -4.44
C PHE A 171 -19.22 0.23 -4.68
N ALA A 172 -20.38 -0.31 -5.04
CA ALA A 172 -20.51 -1.66 -5.57
C ALA A 172 -20.63 -1.63 -7.09
N ILE A 173 -19.90 -2.51 -7.76
CA ILE A 173 -19.99 -2.73 -9.20
C ILE A 173 -20.70 -4.08 -9.42
N LEU A 174 -21.96 -4.01 -9.82
CA LEU A 174 -22.76 -5.17 -10.17
C LEU A 174 -22.77 -5.37 -11.70
N ARG A 175 -22.79 -6.62 -12.13
CA ARG A 175 -23.01 -7.00 -13.53
C ARG A 175 -24.30 -7.78 -13.62
N TYR A 176 -25.22 -7.29 -14.42
CA TYR A 176 -26.40 -8.00 -14.85
C TYR A 176 -26.16 -8.58 -16.24
N SER A 177 -26.58 -9.83 -16.46
CA SER A 177 -26.60 -10.47 -17.78
C SER A 177 -27.82 -11.37 -17.91
N ALA A 178 -28.42 -11.43 -19.09
CA ALA A 178 -29.50 -12.37 -19.44
C ALA A 178 -29.01 -13.35 -20.51
N PHE A 179 -29.31 -14.65 -20.32
CA PHE A 179 -28.89 -15.71 -21.23
C PHE A 179 -30.07 -16.48 -21.79
N GLU A 180 -30.03 -16.77 -23.09
CA GLU A 180 -30.96 -17.68 -23.77
C GLU A 180 -30.24 -18.99 -24.15
N TRP A 181 -30.94 -20.12 -23.99
CA TRP A 181 -30.44 -21.42 -24.44
C TRP A 181 -30.95 -21.72 -25.84
N SER A 182 -30.09 -21.58 -26.84
CA SER A 182 -30.42 -21.80 -28.26
C SER A 182 -29.32 -22.59 -28.97
N GLY A 183 -29.70 -23.60 -29.75
CA GLY A 183 -28.74 -24.43 -30.51
C GLY A 183 -27.76 -25.24 -29.63
N GLY A 184 -28.17 -25.60 -28.40
CA GLY A 184 -27.33 -26.37 -27.47
C GLY A 184 -26.22 -25.55 -26.79
N ARG A 185 -26.29 -24.22 -26.86
CA ARG A 185 -25.33 -23.31 -26.22
C ARG A 185 -26.07 -22.15 -25.56
N TRP A 186 -25.44 -21.59 -24.53
CA TRP A 186 -25.88 -20.33 -23.92
C TRP A 186 -25.41 -19.14 -24.75
N GLN A 187 -26.34 -18.26 -25.13
CA GLN A 187 -26.07 -16.96 -25.76
C GLN A 187 -26.42 -15.84 -24.77
N GLU A 188 -25.59 -14.79 -24.69
CA GLU A 188 -25.85 -13.61 -23.85
C GLU A 188 -26.66 -12.60 -24.68
N ASP A 189 -27.88 -12.32 -24.24
CA ASP A 189 -28.85 -11.46 -24.94
C ASP A 189 -28.81 -10.01 -24.45
N ASP A 190 -28.61 -9.82 -23.15
CA ASP A 190 -28.58 -8.51 -22.49
C ASP A 190 -27.46 -8.49 -21.45
N SER A 191 -26.83 -7.32 -21.27
CA SER A 191 -25.70 -7.14 -20.36
C SER A 191 -25.59 -5.70 -19.91
N LYS A 192 -25.46 -5.47 -18.61
CA LYS A 192 -25.37 -4.13 -18.03
C LYS A 192 -24.46 -4.11 -16.80
N THR A 193 -23.55 -3.14 -16.76
CA THR A 193 -22.78 -2.83 -15.56
C THR A 193 -23.47 -1.72 -14.78
N ILE A 194 -23.70 -1.97 -13.50
CA ILE A 194 -24.44 -1.11 -12.59
C ILE A 194 -23.51 -0.71 -11.45
N ARG A 195 -23.35 0.60 -11.24
CA ARG A 195 -22.56 1.16 -10.16
C ARG A 195 -23.48 1.76 -9.10
N VAL A 196 -23.36 1.31 -7.87
CA VAL A 196 -24.19 1.74 -6.73
C VAL A 196 -23.32 2.36 -5.66
N ASN A 197 -23.71 3.52 -5.14
CA ASN A 197 -23.08 4.12 -3.96
C ASN A 197 -23.62 3.43 -2.70
N LEU A 198 -22.75 3.03 -1.78
CA LEU A 198 -23.12 2.31 -0.56
C LEU A 198 -23.16 3.20 0.70
N ASP A 199 -22.69 4.44 0.62
CA ASP A 199 -22.66 5.36 1.77
C ASP A 199 -24.01 6.09 2.00
N GLY A 200 -24.91 5.98 1.01
CA GLY A 200 -26.22 6.64 1.00
C GLY A 200 -27.37 5.74 1.46
N GLY A 201 -28.59 6.11 1.06
CA GLY A 201 -29.78 5.29 1.26
C GLY A 201 -29.92 4.20 0.19
N THR A 202 -31.07 3.51 0.20
CA THR A 202 -31.38 2.48 -0.80
C THR A 202 -31.40 3.04 -2.22
N HIS A 203 -30.66 2.41 -3.12
CA HIS A 203 -30.59 2.79 -4.53
C HIS A 203 -31.49 1.89 -5.39
N HIS A 204 -32.37 2.48 -6.19
CA HIS A 204 -33.32 1.80 -7.07
C HIS A 204 -32.93 1.94 -8.55
N GLN A 205 -32.95 0.84 -9.31
CA GLN A 205 -32.70 0.87 -10.75
C GLN A 205 -33.28 -0.36 -11.46
N TYR A 206 -33.76 -0.18 -12.70
CA TYR A 206 -34.09 -1.31 -13.58
C TYR A 206 -32.85 -2.04 -14.10
N LEU A 207 -32.87 -3.37 -14.03
CA LEU A 207 -31.77 -4.24 -14.43
C LEU A 207 -31.71 -4.43 -15.95
N ASP A 208 -32.84 -4.77 -16.54
CA ASP A 208 -32.98 -5.19 -17.92
C ASP A 208 -33.35 -4.02 -18.85
N SER A 209 -33.08 -4.21 -20.14
CA SER A 209 -33.40 -3.23 -21.18
C SER A 209 -34.91 -3.01 -21.37
N GLU A 210 -35.75 -3.98 -21.01
CA GLU A 210 -37.22 -3.91 -21.10
C GLU A 210 -37.86 -3.23 -19.87
N GLN A 211 -37.07 -2.97 -18.82
CA GLN A 211 -37.50 -2.39 -17.54
C GLN A 211 -38.56 -3.22 -16.80
N ASP A 212 -38.51 -4.55 -16.95
CA ASP A 212 -39.44 -5.46 -16.30
C ASP A 212 -38.94 -5.92 -14.91
N ILE A 213 -37.63 -5.79 -14.61
CA ILE A 213 -37.02 -6.13 -13.31
C ILE A 213 -36.43 -4.88 -12.65
N GLU A 214 -36.98 -4.49 -11.50
CA GLU A 214 -36.42 -3.46 -10.64
C GLU A 214 -35.52 -4.09 -9.57
N MET A 215 -34.33 -3.52 -9.37
CA MET A 215 -33.43 -3.83 -8.28
C MET A 215 -33.33 -2.66 -7.32
N ALA A 216 -33.38 -2.95 -6.03
CA ALA A 216 -32.99 -2.05 -4.96
C ALA A 216 -31.79 -2.62 -4.19
N VAL A 217 -30.73 -1.84 -4.00
CA VAL A 217 -29.53 -2.25 -3.27
C VAL A 217 -29.39 -1.41 -2.01
N ASN A 218 -29.15 -2.09 -0.90
CA ASN A 218 -28.93 -1.50 0.41
C ASN A 218 -27.64 -2.08 1.04
N ALA A 219 -26.84 -1.22 1.66
CA ALA A 219 -25.72 -1.62 2.47
C ALA A 219 -26.09 -1.46 3.95
N PRO A 220 -25.95 -2.50 4.79
CA PRO A 220 -26.33 -2.42 6.20
C PRO A 220 -25.43 -1.50 7.05
N GLY A 221 -24.39 -0.89 6.47
CA GLY A 221 -23.46 0.01 7.14
C GLY A 221 -22.25 0.35 6.27
N LYS A 222 -21.24 1.00 6.87
CA LYS A 222 -19.94 1.27 6.22
C LYS A 222 -19.27 -0.05 5.79
N ALA A 223 -18.40 0.04 4.78
CA ALA A 223 -17.57 -1.07 4.36
C ALA A 223 -16.83 -1.71 5.55
N THR A 224 -16.74 -3.03 5.55
CA THR A 224 -16.13 -3.81 6.64
C THR A 224 -14.66 -3.50 6.87
N ASN A 225 -13.95 -3.17 5.80
CA ASN A 225 -12.54 -2.80 5.84
C ASN A 225 -12.40 -1.41 5.25
N GLN A 226 -11.63 -0.53 5.88
CA GLN A 226 -11.31 0.79 5.35
C GLN A 226 -9.89 1.15 5.74
N LEU A 227 -9.15 1.79 4.85
CA LEU A 227 -7.88 2.39 5.22
C LEU A 227 -8.11 3.55 6.19
N SER A 228 -7.24 3.65 7.19
CA SER A 228 -7.20 4.80 8.07
C SER A 228 -6.82 6.06 7.28
N PRO A 229 -7.49 7.20 7.50
CA PRO A 229 -7.05 8.47 6.93
C PRO A 229 -5.60 8.78 7.35
N GLY A 230 -4.78 9.25 6.42
CA GLY A 230 -3.37 9.48 6.71
C GLY A 230 -2.48 9.59 5.48
N MET A 231 -1.17 9.53 5.73
CA MET A 231 -0.13 9.65 4.72
C MET A 231 0.22 8.29 4.10
N TYR A 232 0.22 8.26 2.77
CA TYR A 232 0.56 7.13 1.92
C TYR A 232 1.46 7.61 0.79
N PHE A 233 2.07 6.71 0.03
CA PHE A 233 2.81 7.09 -1.16
C PHE A 233 2.75 6.05 -2.26
N VAL A 234 3.11 6.48 -3.47
CA VAL A 234 3.29 5.63 -4.65
C VAL A 234 4.66 5.88 -5.25
N GLU A 235 5.23 4.86 -5.89
CA GLU A 235 6.41 5.02 -6.74
C GLU A 235 6.00 5.61 -8.09
N ASN A 236 6.78 6.59 -8.56
CA ASN A 236 6.60 7.19 -9.88
C ASN A 236 7.34 6.31 -10.90
N LEU A 237 6.59 5.62 -11.75
CA LEU A 237 7.11 4.75 -12.78
C LEU A 237 7.30 5.51 -14.10
N GLU A 238 7.96 4.87 -15.06
CA GLU A 238 8.15 5.43 -16.39
C GLU A 238 6.81 5.81 -17.05
N ARG A 239 6.84 6.82 -17.92
CA ARG A 239 5.69 7.34 -18.68
C ARG A 239 4.58 7.98 -17.84
N GLY A 240 4.90 8.43 -16.61
CA GLY A 240 3.94 9.10 -15.73
C GLY A 240 2.89 8.15 -15.17
N SER A 241 3.22 6.87 -15.07
CA SER A 241 2.38 5.87 -14.41
C SER A 241 2.77 5.73 -12.93
N TYR A 242 1.83 5.28 -12.11
CA TYR A 242 2.05 5.07 -10.68
C TYR A 242 2.08 3.57 -10.34
N GLY A 243 2.92 3.22 -9.37
CA GLY A 243 2.87 1.92 -8.72
C GLY A 243 1.64 1.75 -7.81
N GLU A 244 1.59 0.62 -7.11
CA GLU A 244 0.60 0.40 -6.04
C GLU A 244 0.93 1.25 -4.81
N ILE A 245 -0.10 1.60 -4.03
CA ILE A 245 0.03 2.43 -2.83
C ILE A 245 0.77 1.66 -1.72
N VAL A 246 1.64 2.37 -1.00
CA VAL A 246 2.43 1.89 0.13
C VAL A 246 2.13 2.74 1.37
N GLN A 247 2.22 2.13 2.55
CA GLN A 247 2.09 2.80 3.84
C GLN A 247 3.37 2.66 4.67
N GLN A 248 3.95 3.79 5.06
CA GLN A 248 5.13 3.88 5.93
C GLN A 248 5.12 5.26 6.59
N PRO A 249 5.78 5.46 7.76
CA PRO A 249 5.85 6.78 8.38
C PRO A 249 6.37 7.85 7.42
N LEU A 250 5.48 8.79 7.07
CA LEU A 250 5.68 9.79 6.02
C LEU A 250 5.18 11.14 6.53
N ASN A 251 5.95 12.19 6.25
CA ASN A 251 5.60 13.54 6.65
C ASN A 251 4.36 14.05 5.90
N GLU A 252 3.50 14.81 6.58
CA GLU A 252 2.56 15.70 5.89
C GLU A 252 3.29 16.82 5.14
N ILE A 253 2.58 17.53 4.26
CA ILE A 253 3.19 18.62 3.46
C ILE A 253 3.79 19.73 4.34
N THR A 254 3.22 19.99 5.52
CA THR A 254 3.69 20.99 6.49
C THR A 254 4.64 20.42 7.55
N GLU A 255 4.83 19.10 7.60
CA GLU A 255 5.71 18.42 8.56
C GLU A 255 7.13 18.28 8.00
N HIS A 256 8.13 18.23 8.89
CA HIS A 256 9.55 18.17 8.54
C HIS A 256 10.36 17.25 9.48
N ASN A 257 9.77 16.14 9.90
CA ASN A 257 10.45 15.16 10.76
C ASN A 257 11.46 14.32 9.94
N PHE A 258 12.74 14.38 10.30
CA PHE A 258 13.82 13.66 9.62
C PHE A 258 13.82 12.14 9.86
N HIS A 259 13.03 11.65 10.82
CA HIS A 259 12.82 10.22 11.09
C HIS A 259 11.62 9.63 10.34
N LYS A 260 10.94 10.41 9.50
CA LYS A 260 9.86 9.97 8.60
C LYS A 260 10.29 10.17 7.16
N LEU A 261 9.67 9.48 6.20
CA LEU A 261 9.88 9.76 4.78
C LEU A 261 9.45 11.19 4.40
N GLY A 262 9.90 11.67 3.24
CA GLY A 262 9.38 12.88 2.61
C GLY A 262 10.02 14.21 3.03
N TRP A 263 11.16 14.18 3.71
CA TRP A 263 11.96 15.39 4.00
C TRP A 263 12.85 15.83 2.83
N TYR A 264 13.20 14.93 1.89
CA TYR A 264 13.91 15.25 0.65
C TYR A 264 12.94 15.31 -0.53
N ARG A 265 12.58 16.53 -0.95
CA ARG A 265 11.45 16.83 -1.83
C ARG A 265 11.89 17.30 -3.21
N ILE A 266 10.95 17.30 -4.14
CA ILE A 266 11.11 17.79 -5.51
C ILE A 266 10.15 18.98 -5.70
N ASP A 267 10.64 20.10 -6.21
CA ASP A 267 9.83 21.28 -6.51
C ASP A 267 9.14 21.19 -7.89
N ALA A 268 8.50 22.29 -8.31
CA ALA A 268 7.78 22.33 -9.59
C ALA A 268 8.73 22.39 -10.80
N GLU A 269 9.99 22.74 -10.58
CA GLU A 269 11.07 22.85 -11.56
C GLU A 269 11.92 21.56 -11.64
N ASP A 270 11.44 20.48 -11.01
CA ASP A 270 12.11 19.19 -10.85
C ASP A 270 13.48 19.30 -10.15
N GLN A 271 13.66 20.29 -9.27
CA GLN A 271 14.85 20.43 -8.43
C GLN A 271 14.63 19.74 -7.09
N PHE A 272 15.66 19.01 -6.67
CA PHE A 272 15.65 18.34 -5.38
C PHE A 272 16.11 19.30 -4.28
N PHE A 273 15.46 19.24 -3.13
CA PHE A 273 15.81 20.04 -1.97
C PHE A 273 15.48 19.34 -0.66
N VAL A 274 16.22 19.65 0.40
CA VAL A 274 15.86 19.24 1.76
C VAL A 274 14.87 20.26 2.33
N HIS A 275 13.70 19.80 2.74
CA HIS A 275 12.66 20.68 3.30
C HIS A 275 13.15 21.33 4.60
N TYR A 276 13.15 22.68 4.64
CA TYR A 276 13.79 23.48 5.69
C TYR A 276 15.29 23.20 5.90
N GLY A 277 15.99 22.67 4.89
CA GLY A 277 17.39 22.23 4.99
C GLY A 277 18.34 23.30 5.52
N ASN A 278 18.27 24.52 5.01
CA ASN A 278 19.15 25.61 5.45
C ASN A 278 19.09 25.85 6.97
N PHE A 279 17.95 25.65 7.64
CA PHE A 279 17.84 25.87 9.08
C PHE A 279 18.04 24.59 9.90
N MET A 280 17.61 23.46 9.35
CA MET A 280 17.58 22.19 10.06
C MET A 280 18.90 21.41 9.97
N MET A 281 19.74 21.64 8.96
CA MET A 281 21.00 20.90 8.80
C MET A 281 21.93 21.04 10.00
N ASP A 282 22.06 22.23 10.58
CA ASP A 282 22.87 22.43 11.80
C ASP A 282 22.31 21.69 13.03
N LYS A 283 21.05 21.22 12.99
CA LYS A 283 20.43 20.44 14.07
C LYS A 283 20.56 18.94 13.88
N VAL A 284 20.52 18.46 12.64
CA VAL A 284 20.51 17.02 12.32
C VAL A 284 21.88 16.48 11.92
N HIS A 285 22.79 17.33 11.44
CA HIS A 285 24.15 16.91 11.14
C HIS A 285 25.02 17.19 12.35
N HIS A 286 25.71 16.15 12.82
CA HIS A 286 26.71 16.26 13.86
C HIS A 286 28.06 15.83 13.29
N ALA A 287 29.07 16.66 13.49
CA ALA A 287 30.43 16.32 13.14
C ALA A 287 31.41 16.81 14.19
N PHE A 288 32.51 16.10 14.35
CA PHE A 288 33.62 16.54 15.19
C PHE A 288 34.98 16.14 14.61
N SER A 289 36.00 16.95 14.89
CA SER A 289 37.38 16.71 14.47
C SER A 289 38.05 15.64 15.34
N GLU A 290 38.62 14.61 14.71
CA GLU A 290 39.49 13.62 15.36
C GLU A 290 40.94 14.11 15.37
N HIS A 291 41.42 14.68 14.25
CA HIS A 291 42.73 15.29 14.14
C HIS A 291 42.73 16.39 13.07
N CYS A 292 42.81 17.65 13.51
CA CYS A 292 42.52 18.81 12.65
C CYS A 292 43.57 19.00 11.54
N GLN A 293 44.86 18.90 11.86
CA GLN A 293 45.94 19.03 10.86
C GLN A 293 45.89 17.92 9.80
N ASP A 294 45.44 16.72 10.18
CA ASP A 294 45.30 15.59 9.26
C ASP A 294 43.96 15.63 8.49
N GLN A 295 43.11 16.62 8.79
CA GLN A 295 41.74 16.73 8.30
C GLN A 295 40.89 15.47 8.60
N LYS A 296 41.16 14.76 9.70
CA LYS A 296 40.38 13.58 10.12
C LYS A 296 39.19 14.02 10.97
N PHE A 297 37.99 13.60 10.59
CA PHE A 297 36.76 13.94 11.29
C PHE A 297 35.80 12.76 11.36
N GLN A 298 34.85 12.86 12.28
CA GLN A 298 33.70 11.96 12.36
C GLN A 298 32.43 12.72 12.05
N THR A 299 31.52 12.09 11.31
CA THR A 299 30.24 12.66 10.89
C THR A 299 29.12 11.66 11.09
N ILE A 300 27.93 12.17 11.41
CA ILE A 300 26.69 11.42 11.51
C ILE A 300 25.54 12.35 11.13
N LEU A 301 24.54 11.80 10.44
CA LEU A 301 23.28 12.48 10.17
C LEU A 301 22.19 11.81 11.01
N ASP A 302 21.64 12.57 11.96
CA ASP A 302 20.50 12.18 12.79
C ASP A 302 19.20 12.28 12.01
N ALA A 303 19.05 11.36 11.07
CA ALA A 303 17.90 11.21 10.20
C ALA A 303 17.67 9.72 9.91
N SER A 304 16.54 9.41 9.27
CA SER A 304 16.22 8.09 8.74
C SER A 304 15.89 8.18 7.26
N TYR A 305 15.88 7.05 6.55
CA TYR A 305 15.54 6.97 5.12
C TYR A 305 16.50 7.74 4.20
N TYR A 306 17.80 7.55 4.41
CA TYR A 306 18.84 7.98 3.50
C TYR A 306 19.86 6.86 3.30
N ILE A 307 20.68 7.00 2.25
CA ILE A 307 21.79 6.08 1.98
C ILE A 307 23.09 6.85 2.14
N ASN A 308 24.05 6.24 2.80
CA ASN A 308 25.38 6.80 2.85
C ASN A 308 26.19 6.33 1.64
N HIS A 309 26.55 7.28 0.75
CA HIS A 309 27.34 6.99 -0.44
C HIS A 309 28.71 6.40 -0.09
N ASP A 310 29.38 6.98 0.92
CA ASP A 310 30.78 6.70 1.22
C ASP A 310 30.95 5.35 1.93
N ALA A 311 29.95 4.93 2.69
CA ALA A 311 29.90 3.61 3.33
C ALA A 311 29.21 2.53 2.48
N ASN A 312 28.56 2.90 1.37
CA ASN A 312 27.64 2.06 0.60
C ASN A 312 26.64 1.30 1.50
N ASP A 313 26.18 1.98 2.54
CA ASP A 313 25.36 1.41 3.60
C ASP A 313 23.88 1.60 3.28
N SER A 314 23.24 0.54 2.79
CA SER A 314 21.80 0.51 2.53
C SER A 314 20.96 0.10 3.74
N THR A 315 21.57 -0.19 4.91
CA THR A 315 20.83 -0.65 6.10
C THR A 315 19.91 0.44 6.69
N ARG A 316 20.17 1.71 6.35
CA ARG A 316 19.41 2.87 6.83
C ARG A 316 18.11 3.15 6.06
N PHE A 317 17.79 2.29 5.10
CA PHE A 317 16.64 2.43 4.22
C PHE A 317 16.04 1.07 3.83
N ASN A 318 14.79 0.84 4.19
CA ASN A 318 13.97 -0.23 3.63
C ASN A 318 12.58 0.31 3.28
N LEU A 319 12.13 0.05 2.05
CA LEU A 319 10.78 0.40 1.64
C LEU A 319 9.82 -0.66 2.15
N ALA A 320 8.74 -0.20 2.78
CA ALA A 320 7.62 -1.07 3.07
C ALA A 320 7.05 -1.67 1.77
N GLU A 321 6.43 -2.84 1.89
CA GLU A 321 5.74 -3.46 0.77
C GLU A 321 4.40 -2.78 0.48
N THR A 322 3.88 -3.03 -0.72
CA THR A 322 2.62 -2.48 -1.22
C THR A 322 1.42 -2.95 -0.43
N LEU A 323 0.39 -2.11 -0.32
CA LEU A 323 -0.81 -2.39 0.48
C LEU A 323 -1.52 -3.69 0.09
N ASN A 324 -1.52 -4.07 -1.18
CA ASN A 324 -2.11 -5.32 -1.66
C ASN A 324 -1.29 -6.57 -1.30
N SER A 325 0.00 -6.44 -0.96
CA SER A 325 0.81 -7.57 -0.46
C SER A 325 0.67 -7.72 1.05
N THR A 326 0.58 -6.61 1.78
CA THR A 326 0.48 -6.60 3.24
C THR A 326 -0.95 -6.78 3.75
N MET A 327 -1.95 -6.24 3.04
CA MET A 327 -3.36 -6.27 3.44
C MET A 327 -4.18 -7.11 2.46
N ARG A 328 -4.55 -8.33 2.85
CA ARG A 328 -5.23 -9.30 1.96
C ARG A 328 -6.59 -8.87 1.42
N TRP A 329 -7.32 -8.06 2.18
CA TRP A 329 -8.62 -7.54 1.75
C TRP A 329 -8.48 -6.57 0.57
N ILE A 330 -7.28 -6.05 0.30
CA ILE A 330 -6.99 -5.17 -0.82
C ILE A 330 -6.55 -6.01 -2.02
N LYS A 331 -7.33 -5.94 -3.10
CA LYS A 331 -6.95 -6.50 -4.41
C LYS A 331 -5.95 -5.60 -5.12
N SER A 332 -6.21 -4.30 -5.10
CA SER A 332 -5.36 -3.26 -5.69
C SER A 332 -5.64 -1.94 -5.00
N ALA A 333 -4.62 -1.11 -4.84
CA ALA A 333 -4.70 0.24 -4.29
C ALA A 333 -3.88 1.18 -5.18
N ARG A 334 -4.57 2.03 -5.95
CA ARG A 334 -3.95 2.83 -7.03
C ARG A 334 -4.43 4.27 -7.01
N VAL A 335 -3.59 5.18 -7.49
CA VAL A 335 -4.02 6.53 -7.83
C VAL A 335 -4.85 6.47 -9.11
N VAL A 336 -6.03 7.10 -9.08
CA VAL A 336 -6.90 7.21 -10.24
C VAL A 336 -6.36 8.33 -11.12
N ASP A 337 -6.24 8.02 -12.41
CA ASP A 337 -5.93 8.96 -13.49
C ASP A 337 -4.67 9.84 -13.29
N SER A 338 -4.44 10.76 -14.24
CA SER A 338 -3.31 11.70 -14.21
C SER A 338 -3.60 13.00 -13.44
N ALA A 339 -4.84 13.22 -13.00
CA ALA A 339 -5.22 14.38 -12.20
C ALA A 339 -4.88 14.19 -10.72
N GLU A 340 -4.61 12.96 -10.27
CA GLU A 340 -4.14 12.62 -8.91
C GLU A 340 -5.07 13.15 -7.81
N ARG A 341 -6.38 13.15 -8.08
CA ARG A 341 -7.39 13.67 -7.14
C ARG A 341 -7.98 12.59 -6.25
N HIS A 342 -7.95 11.36 -6.72
CA HIS A 342 -8.54 10.22 -6.04
C HIS A 342 -7.58 9.04 -6.01
N ALA A 343 -7.63 8.26 -4.94
CA ALA A 343 -7.10 6.92 -4.89
C ALA A 343 -8.26 5.92 -4.86
N MET A 344 -8.13 4.83 -5.61
CA MET A 344 -9.12 3.76 -5.68
C MET A 344 -8.54 2.48 -5.09
N ILE A 345 -9.28 1.91 -4.15
CA ILE A 345 -9.01 0.60 -3.57
C ILE A 345 -10.08 -0.36 -4.03
N THR A 346 -9.67 -1.46 -4.63
CA THR A 346 -10.56 -2.56 -4.98
C THR A 346 -10.44 -3.63 -3.91
N GLU A 347 -11.56 -4.09 -3.36
CA GLU A 347 -11.57 -5.11 -2.32
C GLU A 347 -11.57 -6.53 -2.93
N ASN A 348 -10.81 -7.44 -2.30
CA ASN A 348 -10.93 -8.89 -2.51
C ASN A 348 -12.09 -9.48 -1.70
N GLU A 349 -12.34 -8.92 -0.51
CA GLU A 349 -13.29 -9.42 0.47
C GLU A 349 -14.07 -8.23 1.05
N GLY A 350 -15.39 -8.35 1.12
CA GLY A 350 -16.24 -7.36 1.78
C GLY A 350 -17.57 -7.97 2.24
N SER A 351 -18.29 -7.23 3.08
CA SER A 351 -19.62 -7.65 3.56
C SER A 351 -20.61 -7.87 2.42
N ASN A 352 -21.53 -8.80 2.63
CA ASN A 352 -22.63 -9.01 1.71
C ASN A 352 -23.52 -7.77 1.61
N LEU A 353 -23.96 -7.47 0.38
CA LEU A 353 -24.96 -6.45 0.11
C LEU A 353 -26.36 -7.04 0.19
N GLU A 354 -27.31 -6.25 0.68
CA GLU A 354 -28.72 -6.60 0.63
C GLU A 354 -29.31 -6.13 -0.70
N VAL A 355 -29.88 -7.07 -1.45
CA VAL A 355 -30.49 -6.82 -2.75
C VAL A 355 -31.96 -7.20 -2.68
N THR A 356 -32.81 -6.30 -3.15
CA THR A 356 -34.24 -6.53 -3.33
C THR A 356 -34.54 -6.53 -4.82
N LEU A 357 -35.21 -7.58 -5.31
CA LEU A 357 -35.65 -7.69 -6.70
C LEU A 357 -37.18 -7.71 -6.78
N ASN A 358 -37.72 -6.91 -7.69
CA ASN A 358 -39.15 -6.83 -7.97
C ASN A 358 -39.37 -7.08 -9.46
N ALA A 359 -40.26 -8.02 -9.77
CA ALA A 359 -40.76 -8.19 -11.14
C ALA A 359 -42.00 -7.31 -11.37
N LYS A 360 -42.45 -7.25 -12.62
CA LYS A 360 -43.68 -6.58 -13.02
C LYS A 360 -44.91 -7.27 -12.42
N GLN A 361 -46.07 -6.61 -12.49
CA GLN A 361 -47.33 -7.16 -12.00
C GLN A 361 -47.63 -8.54 -12.63
N ASN A 362 -48.04 -9.49 -11.80
CA ASN A 362 -48.39 -10.87 -12.15
C ASN A 362 -47.22 -11.74 -12.66
N GLU A 363 -45.99 -11.32 -12.41
CA GLU A 363 -44.78 -12.10 -12.64
C GLU A 363 -44.13 -12.49 -11.31
N GLN A 364 -43.55 -13.69 -11.26
CA GLN A 364 -42.79 -14.19 -10.11
C GLN A 364 -41.34 -14.51 -10.49
N LEU A 365 -40.43 -14.23 -9.58
CA LEU A 365 -39.02 -14.58 -9.70
C LEU A 365 -38.76 -15.96 -9.09
N GLN A 366 -38.33 -16.91 -9.91
CA GLN A 366 -37.86 -18.23 -9.47
C GLN A 366 -36.33 -18.25 -9.48
N PHE A 367 -35.75 -18.41 -8.29
CA PHE A 367 -34.30 -18.48 -8.12
C PHE A 367 -33.79 -19.90 -8.36
N ILE A 368 -32.66 -20.00 -9.03
CA ILE A 368 -31.99 -21.27 -9.31
C ILE A 368 -30.52 -21.20 -8.88
N HIS A 369 -29.97 -22.33 -8.49
CA HIS A 369 -28.56 -22.45 -8.11
C HIS A 369 -27.92 -23.70 -8.71
N ASN A 370 -26.60 -23.68 -8.81
CA ASN A 370 -25.80 -24.84 -9.14
C ASN A 370 -25.40 -25.57 -7.86
N ALA A 371 -25.08 -26.86 -7.97
CA ALA A 371 -24.56 -27.64 -6.85
C ALA A 371 -23.08 -27.32 -6.60
N SER A 372 -22.70 -27.21 -5.33
CA SER A 372 -21.31 -27.03 -4.92
C SER A 372 -20.57 -28.37 -4.93
N ARG A 373 -19.27 -28.35 -5.23
CA ARG A 373 -18.43 -29.56 -5.26
C ARG A 373 -17.01 -29.27 -4.81
N ILE A 374 -16.35 -30.29 -4.28
CA ILE A 374 -14.93 -30.32 -3.92
C ILE A 374 -14.44 -31.76 -4.02
N SER A 375 -13.24 -31.96 -4.57
CA SER A 375 -12.62 -33.29 -4.63
C SER A 375 -11.67 -33.55 -3.46
N ASP A 376 -10.82 -32.58 -3.12
CA ASP A 376 -9.89 -32.63 -1.99
C ASP A 376 -9.41 -31.22 -1.66
N PHE A 377 -8.64 -31.07 -0.58
CA PHE A 377 -7.88 -29.86 -0.27
C PHE A 377 -6.58 -30.17 0.49
N ASN A 378 -5.66 -29.21 0.45
CA ASN A 378 -4.50 -29.14 1.32
C ASN A 378 -4.39 -27.74 1.93
N GLY A 379 -3.64 -27.57 3.02
CA GLY A 379 -3.42 -26.25 3.57
C GLY A 379 -2.53 -26.19 4.81
N ASN A 380 -2.24 -24.97 5.23
CA ASN A 380 -1.51 -24.64 6.45
C ASN A 380 -2.10 -23.39 7.12
N ILE A 381 -1.93 -23.30 8.44
CA ILE A 381 -2.24 -22.08 9.18
C ILE A 381 -0.95 -21.27 9.28
N VAL A 382 -1.00 -19.99 8.93
CA VAL A 382 0.15 -19.09 8.92
C VAL A 382 -0.20 -17.85 9.73
N ILE A 383 0.65 -17.53 10.70
CA ILE A 383 0.74 -16.22 11.33
C ILE A 383 1.89 -15.50 10.63
N ASP A 384 1.56 -14.48 9.84
CA ASP A 384 2.57 -13.76 9.06
C ASP A 384 3.37 -12.78 9.92
N ARG A 385 4.44 -12.24 9.34
CA ARG A 385 5.29 -11.20 9.96
C ARG A 385 4.57 -9.89 10.33
N HIS A 386 3.28 -9.74 9.99
CA HIS A 386 2.41 -8.61 10.35
C HIS A 386 1.35 -9.01 11.39
N SER A 387 1.51 -10.18 12.02
CA SER A 387 0.57 -10.74 13.02
C SER A 387 -0.83 -11.07 12.47
N ASN A 388 -0.98 -11.17 11.15
CA ASN A 388 -2.23 -11.64 10.59
C ASN A 388 -2.25 -13.17 10.60
N ALA A 389 -3.35 -13.75 11.09
CA ALA A 389 -3.56 -15.20 11.11
C ALA A 389 -4.51 -15.64 9.98
N PHE A 390 -4.05 -16.58 9.16
CA PHE A 390 -4.83 -17.12 8.06
C PHE A 390 -4.66 -18.64 7.93
N LEU A 391 -5.72 -19.28 7.47
CA LEU A 391 -5.71 -20.63 6.94
C LEU A 391 -5.58 -20.53 5.41
N ASN A 392 -4.43 -20.94 4.90
CA ASN A 392 -4.13 -20.99 3.49
C ASN A 392 -4.49 -22.36 2.93
N ILE A 393 -5.50 -22.41 2.07
CA ILE A 393 -6.11 -23.63 1.56
C ILE A 393 -5.95 -23.67 0.05
N THR A 394 -5.44 -24.77 -0.47
CA THR A 394 -5.54 -25.11 -1.89
C THR A 394 -6.63 -26.15 -2.07
N VAL A 395 -7.69 -25.79 -2.79
CA VAL A 395 -8.81 -26.68 -3.11
C VAL A 395 -8.67 -27.26 -4.52
N PHE A 396 -9.04 -28.53 -4.67
CA PHE A 396 -8.92 -29.28 -5.93
C PHE A 396 -10.30 -29.59 -6.52
N ASN A 397 -10.47 -29.29 -7.81
CA ASN A 397 -11.71 -29.49 -8.58
C ASN A 397 -12.97 -28.95 -7.88
N ALA A 398 -12.83 -27.77 -7.26
CA ALA A 398 -13.89 -27.16 -6.47
C ALA A 398 -14.64 -26.04 -7.19
N SER A 399 -15.93 -25.92 -6.90
CA SER A 399 -16.80 -24.83 -7.34
C SER A 399 -17.97 -24.62 -6.37
N GLY A 400 -18.46 -23.39 -6.27
CA GLY A 400 -19.62 -23.03 -5.46
C GLY A 400 -19.25 -22.67 -4.03
N ILE A 401 -20.18 -22.92 -3.10
CA ILE A 401 -20.04 -22.57 -1.68
C ILE A 401 -19.49 -23.76 -0.91
N LEU A 402 -18.38 -23.54 -0.20
CA LEU A 402 -17.75 -24.53 0.67
C LEU A 402 -17.82 -24.04 2.12
N ASN A 403 -18.30 -24.91 2.99
CA ASN A 403 -18.36 -24.68 4.43
C ASN A 403 -17.19 -25.43 5.09
N GLY A 404 -16.39 -24.70 5.86
CA GLY A 404 -15.25 -25.21 6.58
C GLY A 404 -15.42 -25.12 8.08
N TYR A 405 -14.88 -26.11 8.79
CA TYR A 405 -14.95 -26.24 10.23
C TYR A 405 -13.57 -26.59 10.79
N LEU A 406 -13.10 -25.82 11.76
CA LEU A 406 -11.86 -26.08 12.48
C LEU A 406 -12.21 -26.80 13.79
N LYS A 407 -11.61 -27.97 14.00
CA LYS A 407 -11.83 -28.84 15.16
C LYS A 407 -10.50 -29.03 15.90
N GLU A 408 -10.55 -29.08 17.23
CA GLU A 408 -9.37 -29.29 18.07
C GLU A 408 -8.87 -30.74 17.95
N ALA A 409 -7.55 -30.94 17.94
CA ALA A 409 -6.95 -32.24 17.62
C ALA A 409 -7.01 -33.26 18.78
N GLU A 410 -7.13 -32.80 20.02
CA GLU A 410 -6.96 -33.63 21.23
C GLU A 410 -8.25 -34.23 21.80
N GLU A 411 -9.42 -33.88 21.26
CA GLU A 411 -10.67 -34.41 21.81
C GLU A 411 -11.10 -35.73 21.16
N ILE A 412 -11.19 -36.76 22.01
CA ILE A 412 -11.68 -38.13 21.73
C ILE A 412 -13.06 -38.12 21.06
N PHE A 413 -13.84 -37.04 21.23
CA PHE A 413 -15.19 -36.91 20.67
C PHE A 413 -15.29 -36.09 19.38
N ASN A 414 -14.21 -35.50 18.86
CA ASN A 414 -14.13 -34.97 17.48
C ASN A 414 -15.26 -33.98 17.09
N GLN A 415 -15.91 -33.33 18.07
CA GLN A 415 -17.22 -32.68 17.90
C GLN A 415 -17.20 -31.17 18.13
N TYR A 416 -16.25 -30.62 18.89
CA TYR A 416 -16.23 -29.19 19.15
C TYR A 416 -15.59 -28.43 17.98
N VAL A 417 -16.46 -27.75 17.24
CA VAL A 417 -16.07 -26.77 16.22
C VAL A 417 -15.62 -25.51 16.94
N VAL A 418 -14.35 -25.19 16.78
CA VAL A 418 -13.69 -24.05 17.41
C VAL A 418 -13.88 -22.79 16.57
N ASP A 419 -13.88 -22.95 15.25
CA ASP A 419 -14.08 -21.88 14.28
C ASP A 419 -14.76 -22.45 13.03
N SER A 420 -15.49 -21.61 12.30
CA SER A 420 -16.19 -22.01 11.08
C SER A 420 -16.15 -20.90 10.05
N PHE A 421 -15.96 -21.29 8.79
CA PHE A 421 -15.87 -20.35 7.68
C PHE A 421 -16.70 -20.82 6.50
N THR A 422 -17.04 -19.90 5.63
CA THR A 422 -17.67 -20.18 4.34
C THR A 422 -16.90 -19.44 3.26
N VAL A 423 -16.50 -20.17 2.22
CA VAL A 423 -15.77 -19.59 1.07
C VAL A 423 -16.53 -19.87 -0.22
N TYR A 424 -16.50 -18.89 -1.13
CA TYR A 424 -17.03 -19.05 -2.47
C TYR A 424 -15.89 -19.30 -3.46
N ILE A 425 -16.03 -20.37 -4.23
CA ILE A 425 -15.08 -20.76 -5.25
C ILE A 425 -15.71 -20.50 -6.62
N PRO A 426 -15.27 -19.47 -7.36
CA PRO A 426 -15.80 -19.19 -8.69
C PRO A 426 -15.49 -20.35 -9.63
N GLU A 427 -16.42 -20.72 -10.49
CA GLU A 427 -16.19 -21.78 -11.47
C GLU A 427 -15.13 -21.34 -12.50
N SER A 428 -14.10 -22.17 -12.69
CA SER A 428 -12.95 -21.87 -13.55
C SER A 428 -12.35 -23.18 -14.05
N MET A 429 -11.70 -23.12 -15.21
CA MET A 429 -11.00 -24.26 -15.80
C MET A 429 -9.75 -24.68 -15.01
N ALA A 430 -9.26 -23.83 -14.10
CA ALA A 430 -8.12 -24.16 -13.26
C ALA A 430 -8.50 -25.31 -12.30
N PRO A 431 -7.75 -26.44 -12.31
CA PRO A 431 -8.03 -27.59 -11.45
C PRO A 431 -7.77 -27.28 -9.97
N GLU A 432 -6.91 -26.31 -9.69
CA GLU A 432 -6.46 -25.94 -8.35
C GLU A 432 -6.72 -24.46 -8.10
N LYS A 433 -7.19 -24.13 -6.89
CA LYS A 433 -7.43 -22.76 -6.47
C LYS A 433 -6.96 -22.56 -5.05
N GLN A 434 -6.22 -21.48 -4.85
CA GLN A 434 -5.77 -21.07 -3.52
C GLN A 434 -6.79 -20.09 -2.92
N VAL A 435 -7.09 -20.29 -1.64
CA VAL A 435 -8.03 -19.51 -0.85
C VAL A 435 -7.39 -19.24 0.50
N LEU A 436 -7.41 -17.99 0.92
CA LEU A 436 -6.97 -17.58 2.24
C LEU A 436 -8.20 -17.29 3.08
N VAL A 437 -8.24 -17.83 4.29
CA VAL A 437 -9.36 -17.64 5.22
C VAL A 437 -8.81 -17.05 6.51
N ARG A 438 -9.37 -15.94 6.98
CA ARG A 438 -9.02 -15.40 8.30
C ARG A 438 -9.51 -16.36 9.39
N VAL A 439 -8.62 -16.70 10.31
CA VAL A 439 -8.90 -17.58 11.44
C VAL A 439 -8.32 -16.96 12.70
N LYS A 440 -8.75 -17.44 13.87
CA LYS A 440 -8.06 -17.07 15.11
C LYS A 440 -6.57 -17.50 15.08
N PRO A 441 -5.66 -16.80 15.77
CA PRO A 441 -4.28 -17.25 15.87
C PRO A 441 -4.18 -18.56 16.66
N TYR A 442 -3.49 -19.55 16.09
CA TYR A 442 -3.20 -20.84 16.73
C TYR A 442 -1.73 -20.91 17.13
N PRO A 443 -1.38 -21.50 18.30
CA PRO A 443 0.01 -21.61 18.71
C PRO A 443 0.87 -22.34 17.68
N THR A 444 2.13 -21.96 17.61
CA THR A 444 3.07 -22.45 16.61
C THR A 444 3.31 -23.95 16.76
N ASN A 445 3.37 -24.66 15.63
CA ASN A 445 3.51 -26.11 15.54
C ASN A 445 2.35 -26.95 16.09
N VAL A 446 1.19 -26.35 16.34
CA VAL A 446 -0.03 -27.11 16.67
C VAL A 446 -0.67 -27.65 15.39
N PHE A 447 -1.17 -28.89 15.46
CA PHE A 447 -2.02 -29.47 14.42
C PHE A 447 -3.48 -29.17 14.70
N VAL A 448 -4.18 -28.66 13.70
CA VAL A 448 -5.62 -28.38 13.76
C VAL A 448 -6.30 -29.24 12.71
N LYS A 449 -7.43 -29.86 13.06
CA LYS A 449 -8.21 -30.63 12.11
C LYS A 449 -9.16 -29.71 11.38
N VAL A 450 -8.96 -29.52 10.08
CA VAL A 450 -9.85 -28.75 9.21
C VAL A 450 -10.73 -29.75 8.46
N CYS A 451 -12.04 -29.49 8.44
CA CYS A 451 -12.99 -30.26 7.65
C CYS A 451 -13.73 -29.32 6.69
N ILE A 452 -13.80 -29.66 5.40
CA ILE A 452 -14.49 -28.87 4.37
C ILE A 452 -15.58 -29.72 3.73
N ARG A 453 -16.74 -29.10 3.50
CA ARG A 453 -17.91 -29.73 2.90
C ARG A 453 -18.57 -28.78 1.88
N PRO A 454 -19.04 -29.28 0.73
CA PRO A 454 -19.88 -28.48 -0.16
C PRO A 454 -21.22 -28.16 0.53
N GLU A 455 -21.85 -27.03 0.18
CA GLU A 455 -23.09 -26.58 0.83
C GLU A 455 -24.21 -27.63 0.86
N GLU A 456 -24.42 -28.35 -0.25
CA GLU A 456 -25.43 -29.42 -0.34
C GLU A 456 -24.94 -30.79 0.17
N GLY A 457 -23.70 -30.87 0.66
CA GLY A 457 -23.10 -32.11 1.14
C GLY A 457 -23.75 -32.62 2.42
N LEU A 458 -23.93 -33.94 2.50
CA LEU A 458 -24.31 -34.60 3.76
C LEU A 458 -23.16 -34.46 4.78
N PRO A 459 -23.43 -34.48 6.10
CA PRO A 459 -22.37 -34.37 7.13
C PRO A 459 -21.23 -35.39 6.94
N ASN A 460 -21.55 -36.58 6.43
CA ASN A 460 -20.57 -37.64 6.18
C ASN A 460 -19.70 -37.42 4.93
N SER A 461 -19.98 -36.39 4.12
CA SER A 461 -19.17 -36.02 2.96
C SER A 461 -18.13 -34.95 3.29
N GLU A 462 -17.86 -34.70 4.58
CA GLU A 462 -16.76 -33.85 5.03
C GLU A 462 -15.42 -34.47 4.65
N ILE A 463 -14.59 -33.71 3.94
CA ILE A 463 -13.19 -34.04 3.73
C ILE A 463 -12.43 -33.41 4.89
N CYS A 464 -11.64 -34.17 5.64
CA CYS A 464 -10.89 -33.64 6.77
C CYS A 464 -9.38 -33.87 6.61
N ARG A 465 -8.59 -32.85 6.95
CA ARG A 465 -7.13 -32.87 6.93
C ARG A 465 -6.58 -32.24 8.21
N PHE A 466 -5.46 -32.75 8.69
CA PHE A 466 -4.69 -32.07 9.73
C PHE A 466 -3.77 -31.05 9.07
N VAL A 467 -3.89 -29.79 9.48
CA VAL A 467 -3.05 -28.70 9.03
C VAL A 467 -2.17 -28.23 10.18
N ARG A 468 -0.94 -27.81 9.87
CA ARG A 468 0.01 -27.32 10.87
C ARG A 468 -0.03 -25.80 10.94
N SER A 469 0.04 -25.25 12.15
CA SER A 469 0.27 -23.83 12.40
C SER A 469 1.76 -23.49 12.31
N MET A 470 2.06 -22.42 11.58
CA MET A 470 3.39 -21.85 11.38
C MET A 470 3.35 -20.37 11.71
N GLU A 471 4.41 -19.86 12.31
CA GLU A 471 4.56 -18.45 12.67
C GLU A 471 5.85 -17.92 12.07
N GLU A 472 5.75 -16.76 11.42
CA GLU A 472 6.88 -15.99 10.91
C GLU A 472 7.32 -14.97 11.97
N GLU A 473 8.63 -14.75 12.09
CA GLU A 473 9.14 -13.74 13.00
C GLU A 473 8.69 -12.33 12.57
N LEU A 474 8.39 -11.49 13.56
CA LEU A 474 8.07 -10.08 13.32
C LEU A 474 9.28 -9.37 12.70
N VAL A 475 9.03 -8.53 11.71
CA VAL A 475 10.11 -7.71 11.14
C VAL A 475 10.37 -6.53 12.07
N ASP A 476 11.57 -6.49 12.64
CA ASP A 476 12.11 -5.30 13.30
C ASP A 476 12.78 -4.40 12.26
N TYR A 477 12.45 -3.10 12.30
CA TYR A 477 12.99 -2.08 11.41
C TYR A 477 13.84 -1.05 12.17
N GLU A 478 14.37 -1.38 13.36
CA GLU A 478 15.28 -0.49 14.09
C GLU A 478 16.53 -0.13 13.26
N VAL A 479 16.56 1.11 12.76
CA VAL A 479 17.74 1.69 12.12
C VAL A 479 18.60 2.38 13.18
N LYS A 480 19.83 1.92 13.39
CA LYS A 480 20.80 2.57 14.28
C LYS A 480 21.78 3.40 13.47
N ASN A 481 21.79 4.71 13.72
CA ASN A 481 22.78 5.60 13.13
C ASN A 481 24.16 5.37 13.78
N SER A 482 25.22 5.35 12.98
CA SER A 482 26.59 5.16 13.43
C SER A 482 27.51 6.31 12.97
N TRP A 483 28.53 6.60 13.78
CA TRP A 483 29.54 7.60 13.45
C TRP A 483 30.49 7.07 12.39
N GLU A 484 30.78 7.91 11.40
CA GLU A 484 31.65 7.55 10.28
C GLU A 484 32.93 8.36 10.31
N LYS A 485 34.07 7.68 10.17
CA LYS A 485 35.38 8.31 10.09
C LYS A 485 35.72 8.66 8.65
N GLN A 486 36.08 9.91 8.40
CA GLN A 486 36.45 10.38 7.08
C GLN A 486 37.69 11.29 7.12
N VAL A 487 38.28 11.53 5.94
CA VAL A 487 39.44 12.41 5.75
C VAL A 487 39.06 13.52 4.78
N GLY A 488 39.16 14.76 5.25
CA GLY A 488 38.92 15.98 4.48
C GLY A 488 40.12 16.38 3.64
N ASN A 489 39.91 17.35 2.75
CA ASN A 489 40.99 17.92 1.95
C ASN A 489 40.86 19.44 1.93
N CYS A 490 41.81 20.13 2.55
CA CYS A 490 41.88 21.59 2.54
C CYS A 490 43.33 22.07 2.39
N PRO A 491 43.81 22.28 1.15
CA PRO A 491 45.18 22.75 0.89
C PRO A 491 45.46 24.17 1.42
N ALA A 492 44.40 24.95 1.69
CA ALA A 492 44.49 26.30 2.22
C ALA A 492 44.43 26.35 3.76
N CYS A 493 43.98 25.28 4.41
CA CYS A 493 43.82 25.23 5.86
C CYS A 493 45.14 24.88 6.55
N ASN A 494 45.29 25.30 7.80
CA ASN A 494 46.41 24.92 8.66
C ASN A 494 47.80 25.19 8.07
N LYS A 495 47.94 26.23 7.25
CA LYS A 495 49.24 26.73 6.77
C LYS A 495 49.97 27.43 7.90
N PHE A 496 50.45 26.66 8.87
CA PHE A 496 51.31 27.15 9.94
C PHE A 496 52.76 26.99 9.52
N MET A 497 53.50 28.11 9.48
CA MET A 497 54.96 28.17 9.46
C MET A 497 55.73 27.48 8.31
N ASP A 498 55.12 26.78 7.36
CA ASP A 498 55.84 26.31 6.17
C ASP A 498 56.30 27.47 5.29
N ASP A 499 55.51 28.55 5.19
CA ASP A 499 55.90 29.78 4.50
C ASP A 499 56.91 30.60 5.32
N PHE A 500 56.85 30.57 6.65
CA PHE A 500 57.79 31.33 7.50
C PHE A 500 59.17 30.65 7.54
N ILE A 501 59.23 29.32 7.64
CA ILE A 501 60.49 28.57 7.62
C ILE A 501 61.08 28.53 6.20
N LYS A 502 60.27 28.48 5.14
CA LYS A 502 60.75 28.71 3.76
C LYS A 502 61.28 30.13 3.56
N ASN A 503 60.62 31.14 4.12
CA ASN A 503 61.08 32.53 4.06
C ASN A 503 62.28 32.81 4.97
N LEU A 504 62.62 31.94 5.92
CA LEU A 504 63.81 32.05 6.77
C LEU A 504 64.98 31.17 6.30
N ASN A 505 64.84 30.44 5.20
CA ASN A 505 65.92 29.66 4.60
C ASN A 505 66.78 30.56 3.68
N PRO A 506 68.01 30.96 4.06
CA PRO A 506 68.83 31.87 3.26
C PRO A 506 69.22 31.30 1.88
N LEU A 507 69.11 29.97 1.70
CA LEU A 507 69.39 29.29 0.43
C LEU A 507 68.35 29.58 -0.67
N GLU A 508 67.10 29.90 -0.30
CA GLU A 508 66.07 30.31 -1.28
C GLU A 508 66.21 31.80 -1.67
N TRP A 509 66.81 32.64 -0.83
CA TRP A 509 67.08 34.06 -1.15
C TRP A 509 68.19 34.22 -2.20
N CYS A 510 69.19 33.32 -2.18
CA CYS A 510 70.29 33.33 -3.13
C CYS A 510 69.90 32.93 -4.57
N ARG A 511 68.68 32.43 -4.81
CA ARG A 511 68.19 32.15 -6.18
C ARG A 511 67.75 33.39 -6.96
N PHE A 512 67.52 34.53 -6.30
CA PHE A 512 67.07 35.77 -6.94
C PHE A 512 68.17 36.83 -7.16
N VAL A 513 69.45 36.54 -6.87
CA VAL A 513 70.58 37.50 -7.04
C VAL A 513 71.43 37.20 -8.30
N ARG A 514 70.88 36.52 -9.31
CA ARG A 514 71.48 36.47 -10.65
C ARG A 514 70.45 36.78 -11.70
N LEU A 515 70.13 38.08 -11.85
CA LEU A 515 69.62 38.71 -13.09
C LEU A 515 69.49 40.23 -12.86
N VAL A 516 70.61 40.90 -12.57
CA VAL A 516 70.77 42.34 -12.84
C VAL A 516 72.23 42.55 -13.32
N GLU A 517 72.34 42.71 -14.65
CA GLU A 517 73.33 43.50 -15.39
C GLU A 517 74.84 43.23 -15.22
N LEU A 518 75.45 42.54 -16.21
CA LEU A 518 76.24 43.12 -17.32
C LEU A 518 76.85 42.03 -18.20
#